data_AF-A0AAR5QJW4-F1
#
_entry.id   AF-A0AAR5QJW4-F1
#
_cell.length_a   1.000
_cell.length_b   1.000
_cell.length_c   1.000
_cell.angle_alpha   90.00
_cell.angle_beta   90.00
_cell.angle_gamma   90.00
#
_symmetry.space_group_name_H-M   'P 1'
#
loop_
_entity.id
_entity.type
_entity.pdbx_description
1 polymer ?
#
loop_
_entity_poly.entity_id
_entity_poly.type
_entity_poly.pdbx_seq_one_letter_code
_entity_poly.pdbx_strand_id
1 'polypeptide(L)'
;MSAGTSLKFVVWTFIVCFLASSVSLTKARCQFKQNWQGRWFQSGIQGLILINNTHIESKGECYEEQGDKYLVYDKSEDCYRCLVLHEKHSSVLQYKETYCETKDSLAEICSRIVGDAALYSMFRKYPEVKPLDCPFKSAPFTFGYNRGTGDCSNPPSRAESCTDDSRLVLKYQACPDVPSSESNVEELICLATWKEGSTKYLIGKISQGNRRSLTSDEDQYRCFIYQKGKEDGKIVYSIAQSGDATCSGLQSPTEGSRTMKLTIVDDQHKRCRFPEWITTHHTWVSLDHHKTFKFAQKNATLKILDDETTRPIRIHQNFAQPQFAFQDLGFESEDQKQNSEMRLVCHGILQQLDNKQVQIVAHVTAGCDSGYVCMMFYKRDSNIMEIQQSNRYYENADEACATFDPSEIAYTTLVAPTLHSKKCPHLGRYSIQLNAFMEKRKRREQPGDLKLGNAEPDCISNEYEGLSVGCSGSHEMEFKSTCPSQSTNSYACHGSWEEDGLTYVITTPIVTTRRSTIHQDNTLRYCFIFQLSNQPQEDVIEGGLGKSAGPPILKMSKVGESCHRYVKPGVGGSWALNFTSNGACDQSTSDNASSILIPAIMLIVLSIAATVFLR
;
A
#
# COMPACT_ATOMS: atom_id res chain seq x y z
N MET A 1 -84.50 -33.67 18.46
CA MET A 1 -84.86 -32.77 17.33
C MET A 1 -83.92 -31.57 17.34
N SER A 2 -82.94 -31.57 16.43
CA SER A 2 -82.46 -30.37 15.72
C SER A 2 -81.30 -30.84 14.84
N ALA A 3 -81.65 -31.36 13.67
CA ALA A 3 -80.74 -31.55 12.56
C ALA A 3 -80.68 -30.20 11.84
N GLY A 4 -79.50 -29.57 11.75
CA GLY A 4 -79.45 -28.25 11.11
C GLY A 4 -78.14 -27.50 11.10
N THR A 5 -76.96 -28.14 11.19
CA THR A 5 -75.69 -27.39 11.16
C THR A 5 -74.54 -28.04 10.39
N SER A 6 -74.71 -29.22 9.77
CA SER A 6 -73.56 -29.91 9.12
C SER A 6 -73.43 -29.70 7.61
N LEU A 7 -74.43 -29.13 6.92
CA LEU A 7 -74.38 -29.01 5.44
C LEU A 7 -73.85 -27.65 4.93
N LYS A 8 -73.93 -26.59 5.74
CA LYS A 8 -73.46 -25.24 5.35
C LYS A 8 -71.93 -25.11 5.42
N PHE A 9 -71.27 -25.84 6.31
CA PHE A 9 -69.82 -25.77 6.44
C PHE A 9 -69.10 -26.46 5.28
N VAL A 10 -69.54 -27.65 4.87
CA VAL A 10 -68.91 -28.42 3.78
C VAL A 10 -69.04 -27.70 2.43
N VAL A 11 -70.18 -27.09 2.14
CA VAL A 11 -70.39 -26.34 0.89
C VAL A 11 -69.52 -25.07 0.85
N TRP A 12 -69.33 -24.39 1.99
CA TRP A 12 -68.47 -23.21 2.05
C TRP A 12 -66.98 -23.56 1.92
N THR A 13 -66.53 -24.69 2.49
CA THR A 13 -65.14 -25.14 2.33
C THR A 13 -64.83 -25.59 0.89
N PHE A 14 -65.80 -26.24 0.21
CA PHE A 14 -65.63 -26.60 -1.20
C PHE A 14 -65.65 -25.40 -2.14
N ILE A 15 -66.47 -24.36 -1.89
CA ILE A 15 -66.47 -23.13 -2.69
C ILE A 15 -65.20 -22.31 -2.47
N VAL A 16 -64.68 -22.24 -1.23
CA VAL A 16 -63.39 -21.57 -0.94
C VAL A 16 -62.22 -22.36 -1.53
N CYS A 17 -62.27 -23.69 -1.58
CA CYS A 17 -61.25 -24.49 -2.28
C CYS A 17 -61.37 -24.39 -3.82
N PHE A 18 -62.58 -24.33 -4.39
CA PHE A 18 -62.76 -24.15 -5.84
C PHE A 18 -62.35 -22.75 -6.31
N LEU A 19 -62.58 -21.71 -5.49
CA LEU A 19 -62.09 -20.35 -5.72
C LEU A 19 -60.58 -20.18 -5.43
N ALA A 20 -59.98 -21.05 -4.61
CA ALA A 20 -58.53 -21.11 -4.43
C ALA A 20 -57.80 -21.90 -5.54
N SER A 21 -58.52 -22.72 -6.32
CA SER A 21 -57.99 -23.43 -7.49
C SER A 21 -58.09 -22.66 -8.80
N SER A 22 -58.63 -21.44 -8.82
CA SER A 22 -58.21 -20.47 -9.84
C SER A 22 -56.85 -19.91 -9.42
N VAL A 23 -55.83 -20.77 -9.57
CA VAL A 23 -54.45 -20.30 -9.73
C VAL A 23 -54.53 -19.22 -10.79
N SER A 24 -54.27 -17.99 -10.37
CA SER A 24 -53.96 -16.91 -11.31
C SER A 24 -52.78 -17.42 -12.11
N LEU A 25 -53.05 -17.92 -13.32
CA LEU A 25 -52.06 -18.01 -14.37
C LEU A 25 -51.77 -16.55 -14.73
N THR A 26 -51.01 -15.86 -13.88
CA THR A 26 -50.30 -14.66 -14.27
C THR A 26 -49.49 -15.10 -15.47
N LYS A 27 -49.92 -14.69 -16.67
CA LYS A 27 -49.13 -14.79 -17.90
C LYS A 27 -47.73 -14.33 -17.48
N ALA A 28 -46.77 -15.25 -17.43
CA ALA A 28 -45.39 -14.90 -17.12
C ALA A 28 -45.02 -13.81 -18.13
N ARG A 29 -44.84 -12.58 -17.65
CA ARG A 29 -44.38 -11.49 -18.51
C ARG A 29 -42.96 -11.86 -18.92
N CYS A 30 -42.68 -11.96 -20.21
CA CYS A 30 -41.35 -12.19 -20.76
C CYS A 30 -40.35 -11.23 -20.10
N GLN A 31 -39.31 -11.76 -19.47
CA GLN A 31 -38.31 -10.93 -18.80
C GLN A 31 -36.88 -11.36 -19.13
N PHE A 32 -36.04 -10.40 -19.49
CA PHE A 32 -34.60 -10.61 -19.53
C PHE A 32 -34.05 -10.87 -18.13
N LYS A 33 -32.96 -11.64 -18.04
CA LYS A 33 -32.36 -11.99 -16.75
C LYS A 33 -31.90 -10.74 -15.99
N GLN A 34 -32.16 -10.72 -14.68
CA GLN A 34 -31.91 -9.54 -13.86
C GLN A 34 -30.43 -9.13 -13.79
N ASN A 35 -29.51 -10.09 -13.86
CA ASN A 35 -28.07 -9.85 -13.84
C ASN A 35 -27.57 -9.13 -15.11
N TRP A 36 -28.33 -9.14 -16.21
CA TRP A 36 -27.98 -8.45 -17.45
C TRP A 36 -28.36 -6.96 -17.44
N GLN A 37 -29.17 -6.52 -16.48
CA GLN A 37 -29.58 -5.12 -16.37
C GLN A 37 -28.36 -4.19 -16.28
N GLY A 38 -28.33 -3.13 -17.08
CA GLY A 38 -27.20 -2.20 -17.08
C GLY A 38 -26.95 -1.60 -18.46
N ARG A 39 -25.81 -0.93 -18.60
CA ARG A 39 -25.37 -0.35 -19.87
C ARG A 39 -24.20 -1.12 -20.45
N TRP A 40 -24.31 -1.47 -21.72
CA TRP A 40 -23.40 -2.35 -22.42
C TRP A 40 -22.81 -1.66 -23.64
N PHE A 41 -21.51 -1.83 -23.84
CA PHE A 41 -20.82 -1.40 -25.04
C PHE A 41 -20.86 -2.53 -26.07
N GLN A 42 -21.18 -2.20 -27.32
CA GLN A 42 -21.11 -3.10 -28.47
C GLN A 42 -20.41 -2.39 -29.62
N SER A 43 -19.52 -3.11 -30.28
CA SER A 43 -18.81 -2.58 -31.45
C SER A 43 -19.77 -2.22 -32.60
N GLY A 44 -19.56 -1.08 -33.23
CA GLY A 44 -20.32 -0.55 -34.35
C GLY A 44 -21.60 0.20 -33.98
N ILE A 45 -21.96 0.28 -32.69
CA ILE A 45 -23.14 1.02 -32.21
C ILE A 45 -22.71 2.31 -31.54
N GLN A 46 -23.35 3.43 -31.93
CA GLN A 46 -23.10 4.72 -31.29
C GLN A 46 -23.71 4.75 -29.89
N GLY A 47 -22.87 4.82 -28.86
CA GLY A 47 -23.28 4.90 -27.46
C GLY A 47 -23.31 3.55 -26.74
N LEU A 48 -24.06 3.48 -25.64
CA LEU A 48 -24.20 2.26 -24.82
C LEU A 48 -25.64 1.74 -24.93
N ILE A 49 -25.78 0.42 -25.04
CA ILE A 49 -27.06 -0.28 -25.07
C ILE A 49 -27.57 -0.45 -23.63
N LEU A 50 -28.72 0.14 -23.32
CA LEU A 50 -29.44 -0.13 -22.08
C LEU A 50 -30.21 -1.45 -22.16
N ILE A 51 -29.90 -2.37 -21.25
CA ILE A 51 -30.68 -3.58 -21.01
C ILE A 51 -31.48 -3.40 -19.73
N ASN A 52 -32.80 -3.55 -19.83
CA ASN A 52 -33.74 -3.60 -18.72
C ASN A 52 -34.44 -4.97 -18.71
N ASN A 53 -35.26 -5.24 -17.69
CA ASN A 53 -35.97 -6.50 -17.53
C ASN A 53 -36.93 -6.83 -18.68
N THR A 54 -37.38 -5.85 -19.46
CA THR A 54 -38.37 -6.07 -20.52
C THR A 54 -37.94 -5.55 -21.89
N HIS A 55 -36.80 -4.88 -21.99
CA HIS A 55 -36.41 -4.16 -23.20
C HIS A 55 -34.88 -4.11 -23.35
N ILE A 56 -34.40 -4.33 -24.57
CA ILE A 56 -33.01 -4.10 -24.98
C ILE A 56 -33.02 -2.94 -25.98
N GLU A 57 -32.34 -1.85 -25.63
CA GLU A 57 -32.16 -0.70 -26.51
C GLU A 57 -31.52 -1.13 -27.84
N SER A 58 -31.94 -0.54 -28.96
CA SER A 58 -31.62 -0.96 -30.35
C SER A 58 -32.23 -2.29 -30.84
N LYS A 59 -32.88 -3.09 -29.98
CA LYS A 59 -33.43 -4.41 -30.36
C LYS A 59 -34.95 -4.55 -30.17
N GLY A 60 -35.51 -4.04 -29.07
CA GLY A 60 -36.95 -4.02 -28.81
C GLY A 60 -37.38 -4.65 -27.48
N GLU A 61 -38.69 -4.91 -27.36
CA GLU A 61 -39.35 -5.43 -26.15
C GLU A 61 -39.46 -6.96 -26.12
N CYS A 62 -39.26 -7.57 -24.95
CA CYS A 62 -39.39 -9.02 -24.73
C CYS A 62 -40.84 -9.47 -24.95
N TYR A 63 -41.06 -10.38 -25.90
CA TYR A 63 -42.38 -10.95 -26.22
C TYR A 63 -42.55 -12.36 -25.67
N GLU A 64 -41.58 -13.24 -25.94
CA GLU A 64 -41.56 -14.64 -25.49
C GLU A 64 -40.12 -15.05 -25.12
N GLU A 65 -39.96 -15.94 -24.14
CA GLU A 65 -38.66 -16.45 -23.72
C GLU A 65 -38.68 -17.97 -23.53
N GLN A 66 -37.60 -18.62 -23.95
CA GLN A 66 -37.39 -20.05 -23.74
C GLN A 66 -35.88 -20.34 -23.58
N GLY A 67 -35.43 -20.53 -22.34
CA GLY A 67 -34.03 -20.87 -22.05
C GLY A 67 -33.07 -19.72 -22.32
N ASP A 68 -32.27 -19.84 -23.38
CA ASP A 68 -31.35 -18.82 -23.89
C ASP A 68 -31.90 -18.06 -25.11
N LYS A 69 -33.10 -18.41 -25.58
CA LYS A 69 -33.76 -17.82 -26.72
C LYS A 69 -34.84 -16.83 -26.29
N TYR A 70 -34.86 -15.67 -26.93
CA TYR A 70 -35.77 -14.58 -26.65
C TYR A 70 -36.38 -14.08 -27.96
N LEU A 71 -37.70 -14.01 -28.02
CA LEU A 71 -38.39 -13.33 -29.11
C LEU A 71 -38.63 -11.88 -28.72
N VAL A 72 -38.11 -10.96 -29.52
CA VAL A 72 -38.14 -9.53 -29.26
C VAL A 72 -38.95 -8.82 -30.35
N TYR A 73 -39.79 -7.88 -29.94
CA TYR A 73 -40.61 -7.07 -30.84
C TYR A 73 -40.03 -5.65 -30.96
N ASP A 74 -39.68 -5.27 -32.18
CA ASP A 74 -39.18 -3.93 -32.51
C ASP A 74 -40.32 -3.04 -33.01
N LYS A 75 -40.61 -1.99 -32.25
CA LYS A 75 -41.68 -1.02 -32.57
C LYS A 75 -41.34 -0.12 -33.75
N SER A 76 -40.05 0.06 -34.06
CA SER A 76 -39.61 0.98 -35.11
C SER A 76 -39.78 0.38 -36.52
N GLU A 77 -39.53 -0.92 -36.65
CA GLU A 77 -39.68 -1.68 -37.90
C GLU A 77 -40.96 -2.52 -37.94
N ASP A 78 -41.76 -2.54 -36.86
CA ASP A 78 -43.00 -3.33 -36.71
C ASP A 78 -42.76 -4.83 -37.01
N CYS A 79 -41.77 -5.42 -36.35
CA CYS A 79 -41.39 -6.82 -36.60
C CYS A 79 -40.80 -7.55 -35.39
N TYR A 80 -40.58 -8.85 -35.56
CA TYR A 80 -40.07 -9.74 -34.54
C TYR A 80 -38.66 -10.23 -34.90
N ARG A 81 -37.78 -10.34 -33.90
CA ARG A 81 -36.44 -10.92 -34.05
C ARG A 81 -36.22 -11.95 -32.95
N CYS A 82 -35.61 -13.08 -33.30
CA CYS A 82 -35.10 -14.00 -32.28
C CYS A 82 -33.69 -13.60 -31.88
N LEU A 83 -33.45 -13.48 -30.58
CA LEU A 83 -32.14 -13.32 -29.96
C LEU A 83 -31.78 -14.59 -29.21
N VAL A 84 -30.61 -15.15 -29.48
CA VAL A 84 -30.03 -16.24 -28.67
C VAL A 84 -28.89 -15.66 -27.86
N LEU A 85 -29.11 -15.48 -26.56
CA LEU A 85 -28.23 -14.76 -25.63
C LEU A 85 -27.44 -15.73 -24.75
N HIS A 86 -26.12 -15.68 -24.86
CA HIS A 86 -25.19 -16.47 -24.08
C HIS A 86 -24.43 -15.59 -23.08
N GLU A 87 -24.65 -15.87 -21.80
CA GLU A 87 -23.85 -15.27 -20.73
C GLU A 87 -22.52 -16.00 -20.59
N LYS A 88 -21.44 -15.37 -21.07
CA LYS A 88 -20.08 -15.94 -20.99
C LYS A 88 -19.39 -15.55 -19.68
N HIS A 89 -19.64 -14.33 -19.20
CA HIS A 89 -19.18 -13.81 -17.92
C HIS A 89 -20.18 -12.75 -17.42
N SER A 90 -20.14 -12.39 -16.14
CA SER A 90 -21.01 -11.35 -15.56
C SER A 90 -20.87 -9.96 -16.22
N SER A 91 -19.78 -9.75 -16.96
CA SER A 91 -19.48 -8.53 -17.73
C SER A 91 -19.42 -8.75 -19.24
N VAL A 92 -19.71 -9.97 -19.73
CA VAL A 92 -19.62 -10.31 -21.17
C VAL A 92 -20.84 -11.12 -21.59
N LEU A 93 -21.62 -10.55 -22.51
CA LEU A 93 -22.73 -11.21 -23.18
C LEU A 93 -22.38 -11.40 -24.65
N GLN A 94 -22.74 -12.55 -25.20
CA GLN A 94 -22.67 -12.79 -26.63
C GLN A 94 -24.04 -13.18 -27.15
N TYR A 95 -24.39 -12.75 -28.36
CA TYR A 95 -25.65 -13.12 -28.96
C TYR A 95 -25.60 -13.28 -30.47
N LYS A 96 -26.53 -14.07 -30.97
CA LYS A 96 -26.90 -14.14 -32.38
C LYS A 96 -28.32 -13.66 -32.53
N GLU A 97 -28.63 -13.09 -33.69
CA GLU A 97 -29.97 -12.63 -34.00
C GLU A 97 -30.43 -13.03 -35.40
N THR A 98 -31.74 -13.09 -35.60
CA THR A 98 -32.34 -13.15 -36.93
C THR A 98 -32.51 -11.75 -37.51
N TYR A 99 -32.77 -11.69 -38.81
CA TYR A 99 -33.33 -10.50 -39.42
C TYR A 99 -34.75 -10.21 -38.89
N CYS A 100 -35.29 -9.08 -39.32
CA CYS A 100 -36.65 -8.62 -39.04
C CYS A 100 -37.67 -9.55 -39.71
N GLU A 101 -38.53 -10.20 -38.91
CA GLU A 101 -39.46 -11.24 -39.35
C GLU A 101 -40.90 -10.91 -38.98
N THR A 102 -41.86 -11.46 -39.73
CA THR A 102 -43.29 -11.37 -39.39
C THR A 102 -43.59 -12.18 -38.14
N LYS A 103 -44.70 -11.85 -37.46
CA LYS A 103 -45.15 -12.53 -36.25
C LYS A 103 -45.29 -14.04 -36.45
N ASP A 104 -44.52 -14.81 -35.69
CA ASP A 104 -44.58 -16.27 -35.62
C ASP A 104 -44.14 -16.74 -34.21
N SER A 105 -44.15 -18.04 -33.97
CA SER A 105 -43.68 -18.65 -32.71
C SER A 105 -42.18 -18.49 -32.51
N LEU A 106 -41.73 -18.45 -31.25
CA LEU A 106 -40.31 -18.40 -30.90
C LEU A 106 -39.51 -19.51 -31.57
N ALA A 107 -40.03 -20.75 -31.58
CA ALA A 107 -39.33 -21.90 -32.16
C ALA A 107 -39.06 -21.72 -33.66
N GLU A 108 -40.04 -21.21 -34.42
CA GLU A 108 -39.95 -21.05 -35.87
C GLU A 108 -38.97 -19.93 -36.24
N ILE A 109 -39.10 -18.75 -35.64
CA ILE A 109 -38.19 -17.63 -35.91
C ILE A 109 -36.76 -17.98 -35.51
N CYS A 110 -36.56 -18.55 -34.31
CA CYS A 110 -35.22 -18.93 -33.87
C CYS A 110 -34.59 -20.07 -34.67
N SER A 111 -35.36 -20.87 -35.41
CA SER A 111 -34.82 -21.91 -36.29
C SER A 111 -34.10 -21.34 -37.52
N ARG A 112 -34.38 -20.07 -37.87
CA ARG A 112 -33.79 -19.37 -39.01
C ARG A 112 -32.38 -18.83 -38.72
N ILE A 113 -31.89 -18.93 -37.49
CA ILE A 113 -30.51 -18.59 -37.16
C ILE A 113 -29.59 -19.65 -37.75
N VAL A 114 -28.93 -19.28 -38.84
CA VAL A 114 -27.94 -20.12 -39.51
C VAL A 114 -26.66 -20.25 -38.68
N GLY A 115 -25.92 -21.34 -38.87
CA GLY A 115 -24.70 -21.63 -38.10
C GLY A 115 -23.61 -20.55 -38.25
N ASP A 116 -23.53 -19.95 -39.43
CA ASP A 116 -22.64 -18.85 -39.82
C ASP A 116 -23.18 -17.45 -39.48
N ALA A 117 -24.35 -17.35 -38.82
CA ALA A 117 -24.88 -16.07 -38.37
C ALA A 117 -23.88 -15.35 -37.46
N ALA A 118 -23.77 -14.03 -37.65
CA ALA A 118 -22.84 -13.18 -36.92
C ALA A 118 -23.03 -13.30 -35.41
N LEU A 119 -21.91 -13.47 -34.70
CA LEU A 119 -21.87 -13.48 -33.24
C LEU A 119 -21.45 -12.11 -32.75
N TYR A 120 -22.35 -11.41 -32.06
CA TYR A 120 -22.07 -10.10 -31.47
C TYR A 120 -21.61 -10.26 -30.02
N SER A 121 -20.64 -9.44 -29.62
CA SER A 121 -20.13 -9.38 -28.24
C SER A 121 -20.48 -8.04 -27.61
N MET A 122 -20.99 -8.08 -26.39
CA MET A 122 -21.33 -6.92 -25.58
C MET A 122 -20.55 -6.92 -24.26
N PHE A 123 -20.01 -5.77 -23.88
CA PHE A 123 -19.20 -5.60 -22.68
C PHE A 123 -19.87 -4.65 -21.70
N ARG A 124 -20.00 -5.07 -20.44
CA ARG A 124 -20.69 -4.26 -19.43
C ARG A 124 -19.86 -3.03 -19.07
N LYS A 125 -20.52 -1.87 -19.06
CA LYS A 125 -19.95 -0.58 -18.63
C LYS A 125 -20.53 -0.11 -17.31
N TYR A 126 -21.83 -0.27 -17.12
CA TYR A 126 -22.50 0.12 -15.88
C TYR A 126 -23.40 -1.01 -15.35
N PRO A 127 -23.31 -1.37 -14.05
CA PRO A 127 -22.33 -0.89 -13.06
C PRO A 127 -20.88 -1.22 -13.46
N GLU A 128 -19.93 -0.46 -12.91
CA GLU A 128 -18.52 -0.58 -13.27
C GLU A 128 -17.99 -2.00 -12.96
N VAL A 129 -17.27 -2.55 -13.92
CA VAL A 129 -16.70 -3.89 -13.83
C VAL A 129 -15.37 -3.80 -13.11
N LYS A 130 -15.30 -4.43 -11.92
CA LYS A 130 -14.01 -4.59 -11.23
C LYS A 130 -13.07 -5.44 -12.08
N PRO A 131 -11.84 -4.96 -12.37
CA PRO A 131 -10.82 -5.77 -13.02
C PRO A 131 -10.57 -7.08 -12.25
N LEU A 132 -10.18 -8.13 -12.98
CA LEU A 132 -9.83 -9.43 -12.39
C LEU A 132 -8.37 -9.77 -12.68
N ASP A 133 -7.78 -10.61 -11.83
CA ASP A 133 -6.41 -11.09 -12.01
C ASP A 133 -6.18 -11.68 -13.40
N CYS A 134 -5.14 -11.22 -14.08
CA CYS A 134 -4.77 -11.79 -15.36
C CYS A 134 -4.40 -13.28 -15.22
N PRO A 135 -4.74 -14.13 -16.21
CA PRO A 135 -4.52 -15.59 -16.15
C PRO A 135 -3.05 -16.00 -16.37
N PHE A 136 -2.18 -15.03 -16.67
CA PHE A 136 -0.75 -15.21 -16.88
C PHE A 136 -0.03 -15.18 -15.55
N LYS A 137 0.28 -16.35 -15.00
CA LYS A 137 0.94 -16.45 -13.70
C LYS A 137 2.46 -16.47 -13.91
N SER A 138 3.16 -15.89 -12.94
CA SER A 138 4.63 -15.91 -12.85
C SER A 138 5.36 -15.02 -13.88
N ALA A 139 4.89 -13.77 -14.04
CA ALA A 139 5.70 -12.70 -14.61
C ALA A 139 7.02 -12.51 -13.80
N PRO A 140 8.11 -12.01 -14.41
CA PRO A 140 8.20 -11.42 -15.75
C PRO A 140 8.29 -12.45 -16.90
N PHE A 141 7.86 -12.02 -18.09
CA PHE A 141 7.93 -12.80 -19.33
C PHE A 141 8.77 -12.06 -20.38
N THR A 142 9.46 -12.82 -21.21
CA THR A 142 9.88 -12.37 -22.55
C THR A 142 8.89 -12.89 -23.58
N PHE A 143 8.58 -12.09 -24.60
CA PHE A 143 7.69 -12.55 -25.65
C PHE A 143 8.12 -12.11 -27.04
N GLY A 144 7.82 -12.97 -28.01
CA GLY A 144 7.78 -12.63 -29.43
C GLY A 144 6.34 -12.34 -29.85
N TYR A 145 6.17 -11.55 -30.90
CA TYR A 145 4.85 -11.21 -31.43
C TYR A 145 4.84 -11.20 -32.96
N ASN A 146 3.68 -11.49 -33.53
CA ASN A 146 3.46 -11.43 -34.97
C ASN A 146 2.19 -10.62 -35.26
N ARG A 147 2.29 -9.68 -36.21
CA ARG A 147 1.18 -8.81 -36.68
C ARG A 147 0.71 -9.15 -38.11
N GLY A 148 1.06 -10.33 -38.61
CA GLY A 148 0.78 -10.79 -39.98
C GLY A 148 1.92 -10.55 -40.98
N THR A 149 2.96 -9.78 -40.61
CA THR A 149 4.10 -9.45 -41.48
C THR A 149 5.38 -10.24 -41.17
N GLY A 150 5.34 -11.11 -40.16
CA GLY A 150 6.49 -11.89 -39.70
C GLY A 150 6.56 -11.98 -38.17
N ASP A 151 7.30 -12.96 -37.67
CA ASP A 151 7.50 -13.16 -36.23
C ASP A 151 8.63 -12.26 -35.73
N CYS A 152 8.29 -11.26 -34.90
CA CYS A 152 9.23 -10.40 -34.23
C CYS A 152 9.61 -11.00 -32.88
N SER A 153 10.76 -11.67 -32.86
CA SER A 153 11.31 -12.33 -31.67
C SER A 153 12.70 -11.84 -31.25
N ASN A 154 13.37 -11.00 -32.05
CA ASN A 154 14.69 -10.47 -31.75
C ASN A 154 14.84 -8.97 -32.12
N PRO A 155 15.06 -8.07 -31.15
CA PRO A 155 15.18 -8.33 -29.72
C PRO A 155 13.85 -8.77 -29.07
N PRO A 156 13.88 -9.58 -27.99
CA PRO A 156 12.67 -10.05 -27.34
C PRO A 156 11.94 -8.90 -26.62
N SER A 157 10.62 -8.86 -26.76
CA SER A 157 9.76 -7.94 -26.01
C SER A 157 9.59 -8.43 -24.57
N ARG A 158 9.17 -7.55 -23.65
CA ARG A 158 9.03 -7.88 -22.21
C ARG A 158 7.62 -7.63 -21.70
N ALA A 159 7.08 -8.55 -20.91
CA ALA A 159 5.79 -8.42 -20.27
C ALA A 159 5.89 -8.59 -18.75
N GLU A 160 5.32 -7.64 -18.00
CA GLU A 160 5.47 -7.55 -16.55
C GLU A 160 4.11 -7.26 -15.90
N SER A 161 3.83 -7.91 -14.77
CA SER A 161 2.63 -7.63 -13.98
C SER A 161 2.81 -6.31 -13.24
N CYS A 162 1.75 -5.49 -13.20
CA CYS A 162 1.72 -4.30 -12.36
C CYS A 162 1.64 -4.68 -10.87
N THR A 163 1.60 -3.70 -9.97
CA THR A 163 1.35 -3.94 -8.53
C THR A 163 -0.01 -4.59 -8.28
N ASP A 164 -0.99 -4.28 -9.13
CA ASP A 164 -2.28 -4.95 -9.24
C ASP A 164 -2.18 -6.11 -10.26
N ASP A 165 -2.45 -7.34 -9.80
CA ASP A 165 -2.39 -8.57 -10.61
C ASP A 165 -3.44 -8.60 -11.75
N SER A 166 -4.40 -7.66 -11.76
CA SER A 166 -5.36 -7.47 -12.85
C SER A 166 -4.81 -6.74 -14.08
N ARG A 167 -3.58 -6.25 -14.00
CA ARG A 167 -2.92 -5.47 -15.06
C ARG A 167 -1.59 -6.08 -15.49
N LEU A 168 -1.33 -6.03 -16.79
CA LEU A 168 -0.10 -6.51 -17.41
C LEU A 168 0.43 -5.46 -18.38
N VAL A 169 1.68 -5.06 -18.23
CA VAL A 169 2.36 -4.15 -19.16
C VAL A 169 3.09 -4.97 -20.21
N LEU A 170 2.89 -4.60 -21.47
CA LEU A 170 3.54 -5.17 -22.64
C LEU A 170 4.47 -4.11 -23.23
N LYS A 171 5.79 -4.31 -23.08
CA LYS A 171 6.85 -3.47 -23.65
C LYS A 171 7.34 -4.10 -24.95
N TYR A 172 6.80 -3.65 -26.07
CA TYR A 172 7.16 -4.12 -27.41
C TYR A 172 8.50 -3.55 -27.85
N GLN A 173 9.28 -4.38 -28.52
CA GLN A 173 10.49 -3.97 -29.23
C GLN A 173 10.27 -4.05 -30.75
N ALA A 174 10.87 -3.12 -31.49
CA ALA A 174 10.95 -3.20 -32.94
C ALA A 174 12.05 -4.19 -33.36
N CYS A 175 11.74 -5.10 -34.29
CA CYS A 175 12.70 -6.02 -34.88
C CYS A 175 13.22 -5.45 -36.20
N PRO A 176 14.55 -5.32 -36.39
CA PRO A 176 15.13 -4.73 -37.60
C PRO A 176 14.64 -5.39 -38.91
N ASP A 177 14.40 -6.70 -38.89
CA ASP A 177 14.08 -7.50 -40.07
C ASP A 177 12.57 -7.70 -40.31
N VAL A 178 11.70 -7.15 -39.45
CA VAL A 178 10.24 -7.32 -39.55
C VAL A 178 9.57 -5.99 -39.86
N PRO A 179 9.05 -5.80 -41.09
CA PRO A 179 8.30 -4.61 -41.47
C PRO A 179 7.11 -4.39 -40.53
N SER A 180 6.84 -3.12 -40.18
CA SER A 180 5.77 -2.68 -39.25
C SER A 180 5.91 -3.12 -37.79
N SER A 181 7.05 -3.71 -37.42
CA SER A 181 7.40 -3.84 -36.00
C SER A 181 7.72 -2.45 -35.43
N GLU A 182 7.24 -2.18 -34.23
CA GLU A 182 7.38 -0.88 -33.58
C GLU A 182 7.64 -1.06 -32.08
N SER A 183 8.43 -0.17 -31.50
CA SER A 183 8.61 -0.12 -30.06
C SER A 183 7.47 0.70 -29.44
N ASN A 184 6.70 0.09 -28.56
CA ASN A 184 5.58 0.74 -27.90
C ASN A 184 5.29 0.07 -26.55
N VAL A 185 4.58 0.77 -25.67
CA VAL A 185 4.18 0.25 -24.36
C VAL A 185 2.65 0.26 -24.25
N GLU A 186 2.09 -0.93 -24.07
CA GLU A 186 0.66 -1.14 -23.90
C GLU A 186 0.37 -1.70 -22.50
N GLU A 187 -0.66 -1.18 -21.84
CA GLU A 187 -1.17 -1.66 -20.56
C GLU A 187 -2.46 -2.46 -20.80
N LEU A 188 -2.45 -3.74 -20.48
CA LEU A 188 -3.59 -4.64 -20.55
C LEU A 188 -4.28 -4.72 -19.19
N ILE A 189 -5.55 -4.34 -19.13
CA ILE A 189 -6.43 -4.49 -17.96
C ILE A 189 -7.36 -5.67 -18.20
N CYS A 190 -7.25 -6.73 -17.39
CA CYS A 190 -8.05 -7.94 -17.52
C CYS A 190 -9.45 -7.75 -16.89
N LEU A 191 -10.52 -8.07 -17.64
CA LEU A 191 -11.91 -7.79 -17.22
C LEU A 191 -12.79 -9.03 -17.09
N ALA A 192 -12.56 -10.06 -17.90
CA ALA A 192 -13.36 -11.29 -17.89
C ALA A 192 -12.54 -12.45 -18.42
N THR A 193 -12.73 -13.64 -17.85
CA THR A 193 -12.18 -14.89 -18.40
C THR A 193 -13.22 -15.99 -18.34
N TRP A 194 -13.21 -16.87 -19.35
CA TRP A 194 -14.00 -18.09 -19.36
C TRP A 194 -13.31 -19.16 -20.19
N LYS A 195 -13.84 -20.39 -20.13
CA LYS A 195 -13.34 -21.54 -20.88
C LYS A 195 -14.49 -22.21 -21.61
N GLU A 196 -14.28 -22.51 -22.88
CA GLU A 196 -15.24 -23.22 -23.72
C GLU A 196 -14.50 -24.34 -24.45
N GLY A 197 -14.85 -25.60 -24.17
CA GLY A 197 -14.09 -26.75 -24.62
C GLY A 197 -12.64 -26.73 -24.11
N SER A 198 -11.66 -26.79 -25.02
CA SER A 198 -10.22 -26.66 -24.72
C SER A 198 -9.72 -25.21 -24.73
N THR A 199 -10.50 -24.30 -25.30
CA THR A 199 -10.10 -22.91 -25.56
C THR A 199 -10.41 -22.04 -24.35
N LYS A 200 -9.46 -21.17 -23.99
CA LYS A 200 -9.63 -20.19 -22.92
C LYS A 200 -9.67 -18.80 -23.49
N TYR A 201 -10.61 -18.01 -23.00
CA TYR A 201 -10.87 -16.65 -23.45
C TYR A 201 -10.56 -15.67 -22.34
N LEU A 202 -10.07 -14.51 -22.75
CA LEU A 202 -9.83 -13.34 -21.90
C LEU A 202 -10.35 -12.11 -22.65
N ILE A 203 -11.09 -11.25 -21.95
CA ILE A 203 -11.40 -9.91 -22.42
C ILE A 203 -10.58 -8.94 -21.61
N GLY A 204 -9.95 -8.00 -22.29
CA GLY A 204 -9.21 -6.92 -21.65
C GLY A 204 -9.36 -5.61 -22.39
N LYS A 205 -8.99 -4.55 -21.69
CA LYS A 205 -8.79 -3.22 -22.29
C LYS A 205 -7.31 -2.98 -22.48
N ILE A 206 -6.95 -2.49 -23.66
CA ILE A 206 -5.60 -2.02 -23.95
C ILE A 206 -5.58 -0.49 -23.82
N SER A 207 -4.68 0.01 -22.99
CA SER A 207 -4.39 1.44 -22.86
C SER A 207 -2.96 1.70 -23.32
N GLN A 208 -2.77 2.68 -24.20
CA GLN A 208 -1.41 3.11 -24.59
C GLN A 208 -0.93 4.16 -23.59
N GLY A 209 0.24 3.93 -22.98
CA GLY A 209 0.77 4.75 -21.87
C GLY A 209 0.79 6.26 -22.15
N ASN A 210 0.99 6.66 -23.41
CA ASN A 210 1.07 8.07 -23.83
C ASN A 210 -0.24 8.67 -24.38
N ARG A 211 -1.34 7.91 -24.47
CA ARG A 211 -2.61 8.35 -25.12
C ARG A 211 -3.86 8.04 -24.30
N ARG A 212 -3.78 8.19 -22.97
CA ARG A 212 -4.88 7.88 -22.04
C ARG A 212 -6.17 8.70 -22.25
N SER A 213 -6.13 9.81 -23.00
CA SER A 213 -7.25 10.77 -23.07
C SER A 213 -8.08 10.79 -24.38
N LEU A 214 -7.76 10.00 -25.41
CA LEU A 214 -8.39 10.11 -26.74
C LEU A 214 -8.77 8.77 -27.42
N THR A 215 -8.61 7.64 -26.75
CA THR A 215 -8.93 6.31 -27.33
C THR A 215 -10.38 5.95 -27.06
N SER A 216 -11.13 5.61 -28.11
CA SER A 216 -12.52 5.20 -28.00
C SER A 216 -12.63 3.78 -27.42
N ASP A 217 -13.82 3.39 -26.93
CA ASP A 217 -14.04 2.03 -26.43
C ASP A 217 -13.79 0.96 -27.52
N GLU A 218 -14.04 1.30 -28.79
CA GLU A 218 -13.70 0.46 -29.95
C GLU A 218 -12.20 0.15 -30.03
N ASP A 219 -11.36 1.13 -29.68
CA ASP A 219 -9.91 0.99 -29.75
C ASP A 219 -9.35 0.25 -28.53
N GLN A 220 -10.04 0.30 -27.40
CA GLN A 220 -9.55 -0.25 -26.14
C GLN A 220 -9.92 -1.72 -25.95
N TYR A 221 -11.17 -2.11 -26.21
CA TYR A 221 -11.62 -3.47 -25.92
C TYR A 221 -10.99 -4.46 -26.91
N ARG A 222 -10.35 -5.49 -26.37
CA ARG A 222 -9.76 -6.58 -27.15
C ARG A 222 -10.09 -7.92 -26.53
N CYS A 223 -10.24 -8.91 -27.40
CA CYS A 223 -10.53 -10.27 -27.04
C CYS A 223 -9.27 -11.09 -27.26
N PHE A 224 -9.07 -12.07 -26.39
CA PHE A 224 -7.87 -12.88 -26.38
C PHE A 224 -8.23 -14.35 -26.24
N ILE A 225 -7.57 -15.20 -27.01
CA ILE A 225 -7.55 -16.63 -26.80
C ILE A 225 -6.17 -16.99 -26.28
N TYR A 226 -6.08 -17.81 -25.24
CA TYR A 226 -4.78 -18.22 -24.71
C TYR A 226 -4.71 -19.70 -24.36
N GLN A 227 -3.52 -20.27 -24.51
CA GLN A 227 -3.20 -21.63 -24.13
C GLN A 227 -1.90 -21.67 -23.34
N LYS A 228 -1.91 -22.41 -22.24
CA LYS A 228 -0.74 -22.67 -21.41
C LYS A 228 -0.07 -23.96 -21.89
N GLY A 229 1.18 -23.86 -22.31
CA GLY A 229 2.05 -24.97 -22.68
C GLY A 229 3.28 -25.05 -21.79
N LYS A 230 4.13 -26.04 -22.09
CA LYS A 230 5.46 -26.20 -21.49
C LYS A 230 6.44 -26.53 -22.60
N GLU A 231 7.49 -25.73 -22.73
CA GLU A 231 8.54 -25.86 -23.74
C GLU A 231 9.88 -25.76 -23.03
N ASP A 232 10.78 -26.74 -23.26
CA ASP A 232 12.10 -26.81 -22.63
C ASP A 232 12.10 -26.65 -21.09
N GLY A 233 11.09 -27.22 -20.43
CA GLY A 233 10.96 -27.12 -18.97
C GLY A 233 10.29 -25.83 -18.48
N LYS A 234 10.18 -24.80 -19.33
CA LYS A 234 9.60 -23.49 -19.02
C LYS A 234 8.12 -23.43 -19.39
N ILE A 235 7.36 -22.62 -18.66
CA ILE A 235 5.95 -22.38 -19.00
C ILE A 235 5.90 -21.35 -20.12
N VAL A 236 5.09 -21.67 -21.14
CA VAL A 236 4.85 -20.79 -22.28
C VAL A 236 3.36 -20.53 -22.39
N TYR A 237 2.98 -19.29 -22.69
CA TYR A 237 1.62 -18.90 -23.01
C TYR A 237 1.55 -18.46 -24.47
N SER A 238 0.83 -19.24 -25.29
CA SER A 238 0.46 -18.83 -26.65
C SER A 238 -0.82 -18.02 -26.58
N ILE A 239 -0.83 -16.82 -27.15
CA ILE A 239 -1.93 -15.86 -27.06
C ILE A 239 -2.24 -15.35 -28.46
N ALA A 240 -3.52 -15.34 -28.83
CA ALA A 240 -4.03 -14.61 -29.99
C ALA A 240 -4.94 -13.47 -29.52
N GLN A 241 -4.86 -12.33 -30.20
CA GLN A 241 -5.60 -11.11 -29.91
C GLN A 241 -6.44 -10.68 -31.14
N SER A 242 -7.66 -10.22 -30.90
CA SER A 242 -8.54 -9.65 -31.94
C SER A 242 -8.03 -8.31 -32.46
N GLY A 243 -8.43 -7.93 -33.68
CA GLY A 243 -8.09 -6.60 -34.24
C GLY A 243 -8.89 -5.46 -33.60
N ASP A 244 -10.09 -5.76 -33.14
CA ASP A 244 -11.10 -4.82 -32.64
C ASP A 244 -11.91 -5.44 -31.47
N ALA A 245 -12.95 -4.72 -31.05
CA ALA A 245 -13.86 -5.12 -29.97
C ALA A 245 -14.90 -6.17 -30.40
N THR A 246 -14.99 -6.57 -31.68
CA THR A 246 -16.00 -7.55 -32.14
C THR A 246 -15.71 -8.98 -31.68
N CYS A 247 -14.46 -9.24 -31.25
CA CYS A 247 -13.91 -10.58 -31.02
C CYS A 247 -13.90 -11.51 -32.26
N SER A 248 -14.14 -10.98 -33.46
CA SER A 248 -14.11 -11.78 -34.69
C SER A 248 -12.68 -12.17 -35.08
N GLY A 249 -12.54 -13.24 -35.86
CA GLY A 249 -11.23 -13.70 -36.36
C GLY A 249 -10.34 -14.42 -35.35
N LEU A 250 -10.88 -14.79 -34.18
CA LEU A 250 -10.18 -15.56 -33.14
C LEU A 250 -10.71 -16.99 -33.10
N GLN A 251 -9.99 -17.93 -33.70
CA GLN A 251 -10.36 -19.36 -33.71
C GLN A 251 -9.42 -20.21 -32.84
N SER A 252 -8.16 -19.82 -32.77
CA SER A 252 -7.12 -20.56 -32.05
C SER A 252 -6.10 -19.61 -31.41
N PRO A 253 -5.28 -20.07 -30.44
CA PRO A 253 -4.20 -19.26 -29.86
C PRO A 253 -3.10 -18.85 -30.86
N THR A 254 -3.15 -19.37 -32.09
CA THR A 254 -2.18 -19.10 -33.17
C THR A 254 -2.76 -18.28 -34.31
N GLU A 255 -4.06 -17.94 -34.26
CA GLU A 255 -4.76 -17.23 -35.32
C GLU A 255 -5.52 -16.05 -34.73
N GLY A 256 -5.12 -14.85 -35.12
CA GLY A 256 -5.71 -13.58 -34.71
C GLY A 256 -5.02 -12.42 -35.42
N SER A 257 -5.46 -11.20 -35.14
CA SER A 257 -4.83 -9.98 -35.66
C SER A 257 -3.40 -9.81 -35.15
N ARG A 258 -3.16 -10.23 -33.91
CA ARG A 258 -1.83 -10.29 -33.31
C ARG A 258 -1.70 -11.60 -32.53
N THR A 259 -0.58 -12.29 -32.69
CA THR A 259 -0.25 -13.46 -31.88
C THR A 259 1.01 -13.18 -31.07
N MET A 260 1.08 -13.75 -29.87
CA MET A 260 2.16 -13.55 -28.93
C MET A 260 2.54 -14.88 -28.27
N LYS A 261 3.83 -15.06 -28.01
CA LYS A 261 4.37 -16.23 -27.30
C LYS A 261 5.13 -15.76 -26.06
N LEU A 262 4.46 -15.76 -24.91
CA LEU A 262 5.07 -15.35 -23.63
C LEU A 262 5.79 -16.54 -23.00
N THR A 263 7.08 -16.37 -22.74
CA THR A 263 7.94 -17.35 -22.07
C THR A 263 8.37 -16.79 -20.73
N ILE A 264 8.19 -17.57 -19.65
CA ILE A 264 8.68 -17.14 -18.33
C ILE A 264 10.18 -16.94 -18.39
N VAL A 265 10.64 -15.78 -17.91
CA VAL A 265 12.05 -15.57 -17.64
C VAL A 265 12.35 -16.28 -16.33
N ASP A 266 13.25 -17.27 -16.37
CA ASP A 266 13.77 -17.86 -15.14
C ASP A 266 14.63 -16.82 -14.44
N ASP A 267 13.97 -16.09 -13.56
CA ASP A 267 14.55 -14.95 -12.92
C ASP A 267 15.68 -15.40 -11.97
N GLN A 268 16.88 -14.86 -12.17
CA GLN A 268 18.03 -15.06 -11.30
C GLN A 268 17.72 -14.69 -9.82
N HIS A 269 16.67 -13.91 -9.62
CA HIS A 269 16.03 -13.55 -8.35
C HIS A 269 15.63 -14.75 -7.47
N LYS A 270 15.49 -15.97 -8.02
CA LYS A 270 15.21 -17.18 -7.21
C LYS A 270 16.29 -17.49 -6.16
N ARG A 271 17.49 -16.91 -6.31
CA ARG A 271 18.62 -17.11 -5.39
C ARG A 271 18.88 -15.92 -4.46
N CYS A 272 18.42 -14.71 -4.79
CA CYS A 272 18.60 -13.58 -3.87
C CYS A 272 17.54 -13.58 -2.77
N ARG A 273 17.98 -13.50 -1.51
CA ARG A 273 17.11 -13.28 -0.36
C ARG A 273 17.69 -12.15 0.49
N PHE A 274 16.82 -11.27 0.97
CA PHE A 274 17.16 -10.28 1.97
C PHE A 274 17.79 -10.96 3.19
N PRO A 275 18.90 -10.43 3.71
CA PRO A 275 19.56 -10.95 4.91
C PRO A 275 18.60 -11.12 6.11
N GLU A 276 18.87 -12.13 6.94
CA GLU A 276 17.99 -12.53 8.05
C GLU A 276 17.72 -11.39 9.04
N TRP A 277 18.71 -10.53 9.31
CA TRP A 277 18.56 -9.41 10.24
C TRP A 277 17.59 -8.32 9.74
N ILE A 278 17.40 -8.19 8.43
CA ILE A 278 16.38 -7.29 7.84
C ILE A 278 15.00 -7.94 7.99
N THR A 279 14.92 -9.25 7.74
CA THR A 279 13.65 -10.00 7.76
C THR A 279 13.27 -10.56 9.12
N THR A 280 14.07 -10.29 10.17
CA THR A 280 13.77 -10.69 11.56
C THR A 280 12.40 -10.16 11.97
N HIS A 281 12.11 -8.92 11.56
CA HIS A 281 10.75 -8.38 11.55
C HIS A 281 10.22 -8.44 10.13
N HIS A 282 9.11 -9.15 9.91
CA HIS A 282 8.46 -9.19 8.60
C HIS A 282 7.71 -7.90 8.27
N THR A 283 7.56 -6.99 9.23
CA THR A 283 6.96 -5.67 9.03
C THR A 283 7.84 -4.64 9.71
N TRP A 284 8.12 -3.55 9.00
CA TRP A 284 8.79 -2.35 9.48
C TRP A 284 7.94 -1.14 9.14
N VAL A 285 8.05 -0.08 9.93
CA VAL A 285 7.32 1.16 9.71
C VAL A 285 8.33 2.29 9.68
N SER A 286 8.13 3.28 8.81
CA SER A 286 8.91 4.51 8.84
C SER A 286 8.64 5.28 10.15
N LEU A 287 9.60 6.11 10.56
CA LEU A 287 9.49 6.84 11.82
C LEU A 287 8.27 7.78 11.86
N ASP A 288 7.92 8.40 10.73
CA ASP A 288 6.72 9.23 10.54
C ASP A 288 5.40 8.43 10.44
N HIS A 289 5.46 7.10 10.31
CA HIS A 289 4.32 6.20 10.07
C HIS A 289 3.61 6.35 8.71
N HIS A 290 4.19 7.08 7.75
CA HIS A 290 3.61 7.21 6.41
C HIS A 290 3.82 5.94 5.58
N LYS A 291 4.94 5.25 5.77
CA LYS A 291 5.32 4.08 4.96
C LYS A 291 5.41 2.81 5.79
N THR A 292 4.78 1.75 5.31
CA THR A 292 4.88 0.40 5.88
C THR A 292 5.60 -0.53 4.92
N PHE A 293 6.63 -1.22 5.43
CA PHE A 293 7.50 -2.12 4.70
C PHE A 293 7.22 -3.56 5.15
N LYS A 294 6.72 -4.41 4.25
CA LYS A 294 6.34 -5.80 4.54
C LYS A 294 7.18 -6.79 3.73
N PHE A 295 7.97 -7.61 4.41
CA PHE A 295 8.76 -8.67 3.79
C PHE A 295 7.95 -9.97 3.73
N ALA A 296 7.89 -10.59 2.56
CA ALA A 296 7.20 -11.87 2.41
C ALA A 296 7.98 -13.04 3.03
N GLN A 297 7.28 -14.14 3.32
CA GLN A 297 7.81 -15.33 4.00
C GLN A 297 9.02 -16.01 3.32
N LYS A 298 9.26 -15.77 2.03
CA LYS A 298 10.42 -16.30 1.30
C LYS A 298 11.63 -15.36 1.33
N ASN A 299 11.53 -14.23 2.03
CA ASN A 299 12.57 -13.22 2.19
C ASN A 299 13.13 -12.68 0.86
N ALA A 300 12.41 -12.80 -0.24
CA ALA A 300 12.87 -12.34 -1.56
C ALA A 300 12.09 -11.11 -2.06
N THR A 301 10.96 -10.79 -1.43
CA THR A 301 10.08 -9.71 -1.87
C THR A 301 9.72 -8.79 -0.71
N LEU A 302 9.76 -7.49 -0.97
CA LEU A 302 9.40 -6.41 -0.07
C LEU A 302 8.23 -5.63 -0.68
N LYS A 303 7.14 -5.46 0.06
CA LYS A 303 6.03 -4.57 -0.30
C LYS A 303 6.14 -3.28 0.52
N ILE A 304 6.08 -2.13 -0.13
CA ILE A 304 6.03 -0.82 0.52
C ILE A 304 4.64 -0.26 0.29
N LEU A 305 3.98 0.15 1.36
CA LEU A 305 2.67 0.77 1.34
C LEU A 305 2.83 2.20 1.83
N ASP A 306 2.47 3.17 1.00
CA ASP A 306 2.42 4.58 1.38
C ASP A 306 0.99 4.94 1.76
N ASP A 307 0.77 5.23 3.04
CA ASP A 307 -0.49 5.73 3.59
C ASP A 307 -0.37 7.26 3.61
N GLU A 308 -0.52 7.89 2.45
CA GLU A 308 -0.75 9.33 2.31
C GLU A 308 -2.09 9.68 2.98
N THR A 309 -2.11 9.66 4.32
CA THR A 309 -3.17 10.30 5.07
C THR A 309 -3.02 11.79 4.83
N THR A 310 -3.85 12.33 3.94
CA THR A 310 -4.20 13.74 3.91
C THR A 310 -4.70 14.10 5.31
N ARG A 311 -3.79 14.48 6.21
CA ARG A 311 -4.12 15.22 7.43
C ARG A 311 -4.22 16.67 6.99
N PRO A 312 -5.42 17.23 6.78
CA PRO A 312 -5.53 18.66 6.59
C PRO A 312 -5.01 19.31 7.87
N ILE A 313 -3.87 20.00 7.75
CA ILE A 313 -3.41 20.94 8.77
C ILE A 313 -4.53 21.98 8.86
N ARG A 314 -5.36 21.90 9.91
CA ARG A 314 -6.30 22.98 10.25
C ARG A 314 -5.48 24.17 10.74
N ILE A 315 -5.00 24.98 9.81
CA ILE A 315 -4.58 26.35 10.11
C ILE A 315 -5.87 27.14 10.34
N HIS A 316 -6.20 27.36 11.62
CA HIS A 316 -7.18 28.38 12.00
C HIS A 316 -6.62 29.75 11.62
N GLN A 317 -6.98 30.26 10.44
CA GLN A 317 -6.84 31.68 10.12
C GLN A 317 -8.23 32.26 9.82
N ASN A 318 -8.72 32.99 10.81
CA ASN A 318 -9.89 33.86 10.72
C ASN A 318 -9.54 35.08 9.86
N PHE A 319 -10.03 35.15 8.63
CA PHE A 319 -10.30 36.44 7.97
C PHE A 319 -11.56 36.33 7.12
N ALA A 320 -12.53 37.19 7.43
CA ALA A 320 -13.80 37.33 6.75
C ALA A 320 -13.68 38.39 5.64
N GLN A 321 -14.20 38.11 4.44
CA GLN A 321 -15.08 38.97 3.61
C GLN A 321 -15.38 38.34 2.23
N PRO A 322 -16.43 38.78 1.49
CA PRO A 322 -17.37 37.85 0.86
C PRO A 322 -17.49 37.91 -0.68
N GLN A 323 -18.23 36.93 -1.20
CA GLN A 323 -19.00 36.87 -2.46
C GLN A 323 -18.23 36.84 -3.79
N PHE A 324 -18.17 35.64 -4.41
CA PHE A 324 -18.73 35.34 -5.74
C PHE A 324 -18.98 33.83 -5.84
N ALA A 325 -20.25 33.43 -5.95
CA ALA A 325 -20.67 32.03 -6.10
C ALA A 325 -20.82 31.71 -7.59
N PHE A 326 -19.89 30.93 -8.14
CA PHE A 326 -20.14 30.13 -9.35
C PHE A 326 -20.44 28.70 -8.87
N GLN A 327 -21.66 28.27 -9.12
CA GLN A 327 -22.16 26.96 -8.72
C GLN A 327 -21.72 25.96 -9.80
N ASP A 328 -20.51 25.43 -9.63
CA ASP A 328 -19.97 24.40 -10.51
C ASP A 328 -20.47 23.02 -10.07
N LEU A 329 -20.95 22.27 -11.05
CA LEU A 329 -21.58 20.97 -10.88
C LEU A 329 -20.54 19.96 -10.41
N GLY A 330 -20.84 19.31 -9.28
CA GLY A 330 -20.05 18.23 -8.72
C GLY A 330 -19.85 17.10 -9.73
N PHE A 331 -18.64 17.03 -10.26
CA PHE A 331 -17.96 15.78 -10.57
C PHE A 331 -16.77 15.70 -9.60
N GLU A 332 -17.04 15.23 -8.38
CA GLU A 332 -15.97 14.55 -7.64
C GLU A 332 -15.71 13.26 -8.42
N SER A 333 -14.70 13.28 -9.28
CA SER A 333 -14.03 12.03 -9.62
C SER A 333 -13.49 11.49 -8.29
N GLU A 334 -14.05 10.39 -7.82
CA GLU A 334 -13.35 9.45 -6.93
C GLU A 334 -12.14 8.88 -7.68
N ASP A 335 -11.24 9.73 -8.15
CA ASP A 335 -9.91 9.33 -8.52
C ASP A 335 -9.19 9.02 -7.22
N GLN A 336 -9.30 7.75 -6.84
CA GLN A 336 -8.27 7.00 -6.17
C GLN A 336 -7.66 7.71 -4.97
N LYS A 337 -8.23 7.41 -3.81
CA LYS A 337 -7.43 7.19 -2.61
C LYS A 337 -6.53 5.97 -2.85
N GLN A 338 -5.58 6.09 -3.78
CA GLN A 338 -4.58 5.08 -4.05
C GLN A 338 -3.51 5.24 -2.99
N ASN A 339 -3.59 4.42 -1.96
CA ASN A 339 -2.39 4.05 -1.22
C ASN A 339 -1.39 3.56 -2.29
N SER A 340 -0.28 4.27 -2.47
CA SER A 340 0.68 3.87 -3.48
C SER A 340 1.40 2.61 -2.97
N GLU A 341 1.10 1.47 -3.61
CA GLU A 341 1.81 0.22 -3.34
C GLU A 341 3.02 0.14 -4.26
N MET A 342 4.17 -0.21 -3.70
CA MET A 342 5.37 -0.60 -4.45
C MET A 342 5.76 -2.02 -4.06
N ARG A 343 6.16 -2.80 -5.05
CA ARG A 343 6.64 -4.17 -4.88
C ARG A 343 8.08 -4.26 -5.34
N LEU A 344 8.96 -4.72 -4.47
CA LEU A 344 10.37 -4.94 -4.74
C LEU A 344 10.69 -6.43 -4.66
N VAL A 345 11.50 -6.92 -5.59
CA VAL A 345 12.01 -8.29 -5.63
C VAL A 345 13.53 -8.23 -5.66
N CYS A 346 14.21 -8.94 -4.75
CA CYS A 346 15.67 -8.91 -4.73
C CYS A 346 16.26 -9.51 -6.01
N HIS A 347 17.09 -8.73 -6.70
CA HIS A 347 17.84 -9.18 -7.86
C HIS A 347 19.19 -9.76 -7.46
N GLY A 348 19.96 -9.01 -6.67
CA GLY A 348 21.28 -9.43 -6.20
C GLY A 348 21.81 -8.60 -5.03
N ILE A 349 22.69 -9.20 -4.24
CA ILE A 349 23.43 -8.54 -3.17
C ILE A 349 24.83 -8.21 -3.72
N LEU A 350 25.17 -6.92 -3.79
CA LEU A 350 26.45 -6.47 -4.34
C LEU A 350 27.56 -6.40 -3.28
N GLN A 351 27.22 -5.90 -2.09
CA GLN A 351 28.15 -5.72 -0.99
C GLN A 351 27.47 -6.04 0.33
N GLN A 352 28.17 -6.71 1.24
CA GLN A 352 27.73 -6.95 2.61
C GLN A 352 28.90 -6.74 3.56
N LEU A 353 28.79 -5.74 4.43
CA LEU A 353 29.83 -5.35 5.39
C LEU A 353 29.38 -5.72 6.81
N ASP A 354 30.07 -6.66 7.45
CA ASP A 354 29.95 -7.03 8.86
C ASP A 354 28.52 -7.26 9.41
N ASN A 355 27.57 -7.65 8.56
CA ASN A 355 26.14 -7.69 8.90
C ASN A 355 25.58 -6.36 9.45
N LYS A 356 26.31 -5.25 9.23
CA LYS A 356 25.92 -3.89 9.58
C LYS A 356 25.37 -3.14 8.38
N GLN A 357 25.87 -3.42 7.18
CA GLN A 357 25.45 -2.76 5.96
C GLN A 357 25.33 -3.76 4.81
N VAL A 358 24.33 -3.57 3.94
CA VAL A 358 24.19 -4.36 2.71
C VAL A 358 23.68 -3.50 1.57
N GLN A 359 24.31 -3.65 0.40
CA GLN A 359 23.90 -3.06 -0.86
C GLN A 359 23.19 -4.10 -1.71
N ILE A 360 21.98 -3.77 -2.17
CA ILE A 360 21.09 -4.67 -2.89
C ILE A 360 20.58 -3.97 -4.15
N VAL A 361 20.65 -4.68 -5.27
CA VAL A 361 19.87 -4.33 -6.47
C VAL A 361 18.53 -5.05 -6.36
N ALA A 362 17.44 -4.31 -6.53
CA ALA A 362 16.09 -4.86 -6.52
C ALA A 362 15.34 -4.44 -7.79
N HIS A 363 14.53 -5.34 -8.31
CA HIS A 363 13.52 -5.01 -9.31
C HIS A 363 12.30 -4.44 -8.60
N VAL A 364 11.94 -3.20 -8.90
CA VAL A 364 10.79 -2.49 -8.35
C VAL A 364 9.65 -2.42 -9.35
N THR A 365 8.43 -2.50 -8.85
CA THR A 365 7.19 -2.26 -9.58
C THR A 365 6.33 -1.32 -8.74
N ALA A 366 6.03 -0.13 -9.27
CA ALA A 366 5.21 0.90 -8.63
C ALA A 366 4.08 1.28 -9.60
N GLY A 367 2.84 0.93 -9.25
CA GLY A 367 1.75 0.94 -10.23
C GLY A 367 2.09 0.02 -11.41
N CYS A 368 2.18 0.59 -12.61
CA CYS A 368 2.60 -0.12 -13.83
C CYS A 368 4.01 0.30 -14.32
N ASP A 369 4.70 1.15 -13.57
CA ASP A 369 6.09 1.49 -13.83
C ASP A 369 7.01 0.50 -13.12
N SER A 370 8.06 0.08 -13.82
CA SER A 370 8.97 -0.94 -13.34
C SER A 370 10.39 -0.71 -13.81
N GLY A 371 11.34 -1.20 -13.03
CA GLY A 371 12.75 -1.19 -13.36
C GLY A 371 13.60 -1.64 -12.18
N TYR A 372 14.89 -1.37 -12.24
CA TYR A 372 15.85 -1.70 -11.19
C TYR A 372 16.20 -0.47 -10.36
N VAL A 373 16.28 -0.68 -9.06
CA VAL A 373 16.71 0.32 -8.08
C VAL A 373 17.86 -0.23 -7.25
N CYS A 374 18.76 0.67 -6.86
CA CYS A 374 19.78 0.37 -5.88
C CYS A 374 19.27 0.72 -4.48
N MET A 375 19.49 -0.17 -3.52
CA MET A 375 19.13 0.03 -2.12
C MET A 375 20.31 -0.24 -1.21
N MET A 376 20.47 0.62 -0.21
CA MET A 376 21.38 0.40 0.91
C MET A 376 20.57 0.18 2.18
N PHE A 377 20.95 -0.81 2.97
CA PHE A 377 20.37 -1.06 4.29
C PHE A 377 21.47 -0.97 5.36
N TYR A 378 21.16 -0.28 6.44
CA TYR A 378 22.05 -0.06 7.59
C TYR A 378 21.40 -0.59 8.86
N LYS A 379 21.99 -1.61 9.47
CA LYS A 379 21.59 -2.11 10.79
C LYS A 379 22.09 -1.15 11.87
N ARG A 380 21.17 -0.44 12.52
CA ARG A 380 21.50 0.51 13.60
C ARG A 380 21.35 -0.13 14.98
N ASP A 381 20.26 -0.85 15.19
CA ASP A 381 19.99 -1.65 16.38
C ASP A 381 19.12 -2.88 15.99
N SER A 382 18.76 -3.76 16.92
CA SER A 382 17.94 -4.95 16.70
C SER A 382 16.55 -4.63 16.12
N ASN A 383 15.99 -3.48 16.45
CA ASN A 383 14.64 -3.04 16.06
C ASN A 383 14.66 -1.71 15.30
N ILE A 384 15.85 -1.29 14.83
CA ILE A 384 16.05 -0.02 14.13
C ILE A 384 17.02 -0.25 12.97
N MET A 385 16.59 0.10 11.77
CA MET A 385 17.44 0.11 10.60
C MET A 385 17.21 1.37 9.78
N GLU A 386 18.13 1.68 8.89
CA GLU A 386 17.95 2.77 7.94
C GLU A 386 18.11 2.24 6.53
N ILE A 387 17.39 2.86 5.61
CA ILE A 387 17.45 2.53 4.20
C ILE A 387 17.69 3.78 3.35
N GLN A 388 18.32 3.57 2.20
CA GLN A 388 18.41 4.54 1.11
C GLN A 388 18.05 3.82 -0.17
N GLN A 389 17.34 4.49 -1.07
CA GLN A 389 16.87 3.94 -2.34
C GLN A 389 17.11 4.96 -3.46
N SER A 390 17.53 4.50 -4.63
CA SER A 390 17.62 5.35 -5.82
C SER A 390 16.25 5.88 -6.24
N ASN A 391 16.19 7.17 -6.61
CA ASN A 391 14.94 7.82 -7.03
C ASN A 391 14.50 7.46 -8.47
N ARG A 392 15.44 6.95 -9.29
CA ARG A 392 15.19 6.59 -10.70
C ARG A 392 15.13 5.07 -10.86
N TYR A 393 14.29 4.63 -11.80
CA TYR A 393 14.21 3.23 -12.23
C TYR A 393 15.06 3.04 -13.48
N TYR A 394 15.96 2.07 -13.44
CA TYR A 394 16.85 1.75 -14.56
C TYR A 394 16.35 0.49 -15.28
N GLU A 395 16.57 0.36 -16.58
CA GLU A 395 16.18 -0.84 -17.32
C GLU A 395 17.10 -2.03 -17.07
N ASN A 396 18.36 -1.74 -16.67
CA ASN A 396 19.41 -2.71 -16.42
C ASN A 396 19.82 -2.70 -14.94
N ALA A 397 20.00 -3.89 -14.37
CA ALA A 397 20.39 -4.07 -12.97
C ALA A 397 21.79 -3.52 -12.66
N ASP A 398 22.75 -3.71 -13.58
CA ASP A 398 24.14 -3.29 -13.39
C ASP A 398 24.29 -1.76 -13.37
N GLU A 399 23.49 -1.06 -14.16
CA GLU A 399 23.46 0.41 -14.20
C GLU A 399 22.88 1.00 -12.91
N ALA A 400 21.88 0.33 -12.33
CA ALA A 400 21.12 0.87 -11.20
C ALA A 400 21.99 1.22 -9.98
N CYS A 401 22.99 0.39 -9.67
CA CYS A 401 23.94 0.65 -8.59
C CYS A 401 25.26 1.28 -9.04
N ALA A 402 25.57 1.32 -10.35
CA ALA A 402 26.82 1.90 -10.83
C ALA A 402 26.88 3.43 -10.62
N THR A 403 25.75 4.13 -10.74
CA THR A 403 25.65 5.58 -10.53
C THR A 403 25.04 5.94 -9.17
N PHE A 404 24.94 4.99 -8.25
CA PHE A 404 24.32 5.20 -6.97
C PHE A 404 25.31 5.81 -5.98
N ASP A 405 25.08 7.06 -5.58
CA ASP A 405 25.81 7.72 -4.51
C ASP A 405 24.96 7.77 -3.23
N PRO A 406 25.32 7.00 -2.18
CA PRO A 406 24.63 7.05 -0.89
C PRO A 406 24.68 8.43 -0.23
N SER A 407 25.61 9.32 -0.58
CA SER A 407 25.75 10.63 0.06
C SER A 407 24.69 11.65 -0.38
N GLU A 408 24.13 11.49 -1.59
CA GLU A 408 23.11 12.39 -2.15
C GLU A 408 21.68 12.02 -1.73
N ILE A 409 21.49 10.83 -1.17
CA ILE A 409 20.17 10.26 -0.88
C ILE A 409 19.89 10.35 0.62
N ALA A 410 18.70 10.85 0.98
CA ALA A 410 18.30 10.94 2.38
C ALA A 410 18.05 9.54 2.98
N TYR A 411 18.50 9.35 4.22
CA TYR A 411 18.15 8.16 5.01
C TYR A 411 16.65 8.17 5.33
N THR A 412 16.03 6.99 5.25
CA THR A 412 14.72 6.72 5.84
C THR A 412 14.91 5.79 7.03
N THR A 413 14.49 6.22 8.21
CA THR A 413 14.60 5.43 9.45
C THR A 413 13.41 4.51 9.60
N LEU A 414 13.67 3.22 9.75
CA LEU A 414 12.67 2.18 9.91
C LEU A 414 12.76 1.55 11.31
N VAL A 415 11.60 1.31 11.89
CA VAL A 415 11.43 0.79 13.24
C VAL A 415 10.49 -0.41 13.25
N ALA A 416 10.75 -1.37 14.14
CA ALA A 416 9.84 -2.49 14.33
C ALA A 416 8.46 -2.00 14.83
N PRO A 417 7.34 -2.69 14.52
CA PRO A 417 6.00 -2.30 14.95
C PRO A 417 5.90 -2.21 16.46
N THR A 418 6.54 -3.16 17.15
CA THR A 418 6.65 -3.20 18.61
C THR A 418 8.08 -2.85 19.02
N LEU A 419 8.24 -1.79 19.81
CA LEU A 419 9.53 -1.39 20.38
C LEU A 419 9.55 -1.65 21.88
N HIS A 420 10.56 -2.37 22.34
CA HIS A 420 10.80 -2.56 23.77
C HIS A 420 11.62 -1.40 24.32
N SER A 421 11.37 -0.99 25.57
CA SER A 421 12.17 0.02 26.23
C SER A 421 13.61 -0.47 26.43
N LYS A 422 14.60 0.36 26.10
CA LYS A 422 16.03 0.13 26.28
C LYS A 422 16.65 1.28 27.07
N LYS A 423 17.83 1.02 27.64
CA LYS A 423 18.60 2.01 28.39
C LYS A 423 18.90 3.24 27.52
N CYS A 424 18.58 4.44 28.01
CA CYS A 424 18.92 5.68 27.30
C CYS A 424 20.45 5.92 27.34
N PRO A 425 21.06 6.47 26.28
CA PRO A 425 22.45 6.94 26.32
C PRO A 425 22.55 8.27 27.08
N HIS A 426 23.78 8.70 27.39
CA HIS A 426 24.06 9.98 28.08
C HIS A 426 23.25 10.15 29.38
N LEU A 427 23.36 9.15 30.27
CA LEU A 427 22.70 9.20 31.58
C LEU A 427 23.22 10.36 32.42
N GLY A 428 22.31 11.11 33.02
CA GLY A 428 22.67 12.25 33.85
C GLY A 428 21.57 13.28 34.04
N ARG A 429 21.90 14.31 34.79
CA ARG A 429 21.07 15.50 34.98
C ARG A 429 21.70 16.68 34.25
N TYR A 430 20.88 17.44 33.56
CA TYR A 430 21.32 18.55 32.73
C TYR A 430 20.40 19.76 32.95
N SER A 431 20.95 20.98 32.93
CA SER A 431 20.17 22.24 33.02
C SER A 431 20.58 23.25 31.97
N ILE A 432 19.66 24.10 31.56
CA ILE A 432 19.96 25.23 30.67
C ILE A 432 20.64 26.32 31.50
N GLN A 433 21.82 26.78 31.07
CA GLN A 433 22.38 28.02 31.60
C GLN A 433 21.62 29.20 30.99
N LEU A 434 20.58 29.70 31.68
CA LEU A 434 20.11 31.05 31.39
C LEU A 434 21.24 32.01 31.72
N ASN A 435 21.57 32.91 30.80
CA ASN A 435 22.51 34.00 31.04
C ASN A 435 22.01 34.87 32.21
N ALA A 436 22.41 34.53 33.43
CA ALA A 436 22.09 35.21 34.69
C ALA A 436 22.72 36.62 34.83
N PHE A 437 23.13 37.23 33.71
CA PHE A 437 23.71 38.57 33.65
C PHE A 437 22.69 39.68 33.30
N MET A 438 21.47 39.33 32.88
CA MET A 438 20.43 40.32 32.55
C MET A 438 19.45 40.61 33.70
N GLU A 439 19.23 39.68 34.64
CA GLU A 439 18.32 39.93 35.79
C GLU A 439 19.01 40.67 36.95
N LYS A 440 20.31 40.46 37.18
CA LYS A 440 21.02 41.14 38.27
C LYS A 440 21.26 42.63 38.01
N ARG A 441 21.20 43.09 36.75
CA ARG A 441 21.31 44.54 36.42
C ARG A 441 20.00 45.30 36.62
N LYS A 442 18.83 44.66 36.55
CA LYS A 442 17.54 45.32 36.81
C LYS A 442 17.15 45.40 38.29
N ARG A 443 17.80 44.65 39.17
CA ARG A 443 17.51 44.65 40.63
C ARG A 443 18.33 45.65 41.46
N ARG A 444 19.23 46.42 40.86
CA ARG A 444 20.06 47.41 41.58
C ARG A 444 19.65 48.86 41.38
N GLU A 445 18.65 49.15 40.56
CA GLU A 445 18.08 50.48 40.38
C GLU A 445 16.56 50.44 40.53
N GLN A 446 16.08 50.41 41.78
CA GLN A 446 14.89 51.15 42.23
C GLN A 446 14.59 50.82 43.71
N PRO A 447 14.52 51.83 44.60
CA PRO A 447 13.95 51.67 45.93
C PRO A 447 12.43 51.93 45.91
N GLY A 448 11.69 51.16 46.70
CA GLY A 448 10.40 51.60 47.28
C GLY A 448 9.12 51.02 46.69
N ASP A 449 8.42 50.25 47.53
CA ASP A 449 6.96 50.10 47.64
C ASP A 449 6.14 49.52 46.47
N LEU A 450 5.64 48.28 46.66
CA LEU A 450 4.21 47.97 46.87
C LEU A 450 3.91 46.45 46.76
N LYS A 451 3.40 45.91 47.87
CA LYS A 451 2.42 44.81 48.04
C LYS A 451 2.72 43.40 47.48
N LEU A 452 2.68 42.48 48.45
CA LEU A 452 2.51 41.03 48.31
C LEU A 452 1.19 40.70 47.60
N GLY A 453 1.28 40.23 46.36
CA GLY A 453 0.21 39.57 45.64
C GLY A 453 0.78 38.34 44.94
N ASN A 454 0.20 37.18 45.17
CA ASN A 454 0.52 35.93 44.47
C ASN A 454 0.24 36.13 42.97
N ALA A 455 1.25 36.54 42.21
CA ALA A 455 1.23 36.45 40.76
C ALA A 455 1.72 35.05 40.40
N GLU A 456 0.76 34.19 40.06
CA GLU A 456 1.01 32.93 39.34
C GLU A 456 1.77 33.30 38.05
N PRO A 457 2.94 32.69 37.76
CA PRO A 457 3.71 33.06 36.59
C PRO A 457 2.90 32.72 35.33
N ASP A 458 2.63 33.74 34.53
CA ASP A 458 1.95 33.61 33.25
C ASP A 458 2.88 32.85 32.29
N CYS A 459 2.68 31.54 32.22
CA CYS A 459 3.53 30.58 31.52
C CYS A 459 3.27 30.62 30.01
N ILE A 460 3.93 31.55 29.31
CA ILE A 460 3.77 31.73 27.86
C ILE A 460 4.90 31.04 27.06
N SER A 461 5.99 30.58 27.70
CA SER A 461 7.12 29.96 26.99
C SER A 461 7.17 28.43 27.13
N ASN A 462 7.39 27.73 26.01
CA ASN A 462 7.66 26.30 25.92
C ASN A 462 9.10 25.95 26.36
N GLU A 463 9.63 26.67 27.35
CA GLU A 463 11.04 26.63 27.72
C GLU A 463 11.28 25.65 28.86
N TYR A 464 11.86 24.51 28.53
CA TYR A 464 12.29 23.51 29.50
C TYR A 464 13.56 23.98 30.20
N GLU A 465 13.61 23.89 31.52
CA GLU A 465 14.77 24.35 32.30
C GLU A 465 15.79 23.24 32.56
N GLY A 466 15.35 21.97 32.51
CA GLY A 466 16.20 20.83 32.80
C GLY A 466 15.79 19.55 32.08
N LEU A 467 16.77 18.65 31.99
CA LEU A 467 16.63 17.31 31.43
C LEU A 467 17.22 16.30 32.42
N SER A 468 16.48 15.23 32.70
CA SER A 468 17.00 14.06 33.39
C SER A 468 16.90 12.84 32.50
N VAL A 469 18.03 12.20 32.21
CA VAL A 469 18.12 10.99 31.39
C VAL A 469 18.47 9.81 32.27
N GLY A 470 17.56 8.84 32.36
CA GLY A 470 17.68 7.60 33.11
C GLY A 470 17.67 7.73 34.64
N CYS A 471 17.24 8.87 35.19
CA CYS A 471 17.18 9.07 36.64
C CYS A 471 15.90 8.52 37.29
N SER A 472 14.75 8.61 36.60
CA SER A 472 13.45 8.10 37.08
C SER A 472 13.28 6.60 36.77
N GLY A 473 13.86 6.17 35.65
CA GLY A 473 14.08 4.77 35.27
C GLY A 473 15.11 4.73 34.15
N SER A 474 15.95 3.70 34.07
CA SER A 474 17.12 3.66 33.17
C SER A 474 16.81 3.80 31.67
N HIS A 475 15.55 3.65 31.29
CA HIS A 475 15.03 3.70 29.92
C HIS A 475 14.16 4.94 29.63
N GLU A 476 14.09 5.88 30.58
CA GLU A 476 13.25 7.07 30.49
C GLU A 476 14.10 8.34 30.40
N MET A 477 13.64 9.31 29.63
CA MET A 477 14.14 10.68 29.66
C MET A 477 12.99 11.63 29.96
N GLU A 478 13.23 12.57 30.88
CA GLU A 478 12.21 13.47 31.41
C GLU A 478 12.68 14.91 31.29
N PHE A 479 11.86 15.73 30.67
CA PHE A 479 12.08 17.17 30.56
C PHE A 479 11.30 17.91 31.65
N LYS A 480 12.02 18.75 32.40
CA LYS A 480 11.49 19.51 33.52
C LYS A 480 11.18 20.94 33.09
N SER A 481 9.98 21.39 33.42
CA SER A 481 9.48 22.75 33.21
C SER A 481 8.88 23.26 34.52
N THR A 482 9.03 24.55 34.80
CA THR A 482 8.46 25.22 35.97
C THR A 482 6.97 25.55 35.79
N CYS A 483 6.43 25.29 34.59
CA CYS A 483 5.05 25.60 34.26
C CYS A 483 4.08 24.43 34.58
N PRO A 484 3.13 24.61 35.53
CA PRO A 484 2.21 23.56 35.98
C PRO A 484 1.13 23.19 34.94
N SER A 485 1.01 23.94 33.84
CA SER A 485 0.02 23.70 32.77
C SER A 485 0.49 22.74 31.67
N GLN A 486 1.76 22.32 31.66
CA GLN A 486 2.32 21.47 30.61
C GLN A 486 2.20 19.99 30.98
N SER A 487 1.73 19.17 30.04
CA SER A 487 1.75 17.70 30.16
C SER A 487 3.17 17.20 30.39
N THR A 488 3.33 16.18 31.24
CA THR A 488 4.61 15.56 31.56
C THR A 488 5.34 15.14 30.28
N ASN A 489 6.48 15.79 29.97
CA ASN A 489 7.26 15.56 28.76
C ASN A 489 8.30 14.46 29.00
N SER A 490 7.80 13.27 29.30
CA SER A 490 8.61 12.08 29.49
C SER A 490 8.59 11.23 28.23
N TYR A 491 9.71 10.60 27.92
CA TYR A 491 9.87 9.77 26.74
C TYR A 491 10.59 8.47 27.11
N ALA A 492 10.18 7.36 26.49
CA ALA A 492 10.85 6.07 26.62
C ALA A 492 11.84 5.87 25.48
N CYS A 493 13.06 5.43 25.79
CA CYS A 493 14.08 5.09 24.80
C CYS A 493 13.90 3.65 24.29
N HIS A 494 14.10 3.42 23.00
CA HIS A 494 13.90 2.11 22.37
C HIS A 494 15.14 1.53 21.68
N GLY A 495 16.12 2.38 21.38
CA GLY A 495 17.40 1.99 20.80
C GLY A 495 18.21 3.20 20.38
N SER A 496 19.52 3.01 20.26
CA SER A 496 20.46 4.07 19.93
C SER A 496 21.65 3.56 19.13
N TRP A 497 22.26 4.47 18.36
CA TRP A 497 23.52 4.24 17.67
C TRP A 497 24.35 5.52 17.64
N GLU A 498 25.63 5.38 17.34
CA GLU A 498 26.59 6.48 17.25
C GLU A 498 27.24 6.50 15.86
N GLU A 499 27.37 7.69 15.29
CA GLU A 499 27.96 7.93 13.98
C GLU A 499 28.58 9.34 13.99
N ASP A 500 29.85 9.45 13.60
CA ASP A 500 30.61 10.71 13.53
C ASP A 500 30.52 11.61 14.79
N GLY A 501 30.47 10.98 15.98
CA GLY A 501 30.36 11.67 17.27
C GLY A 501 28.97 12.23 17.59
N LEU A 502 27.95 11.88 16.79
CA LEU A 502 26.54 12.12 17.06
C LEU A 502 25.88 10.83 17.57
N THR A 503 25.07 10.94 18.62
CA THR A 503 24.26 9.82 19.12
C THR A 503 22.81 10.02 18.71
N TYR A 504 22.24 9.03 18.04
CA TYR A 504 20.84 9.02 17.64
C TYR A 504 20.05 8.10 18.55
N VAL A 505 18.85 8.51 18.96
CA VAL A 505 18.00 7.75 19.88
C VAL A 505 16.55 7.80 19.42
N ILE A 506 15.94 6.62 19.27
CA ILE A 506 14.53 6.50 18.94
C ILE A 506 13.72 6.42 20.23
N THR A 507 12.68 7.25 20.31
CA THR A 507 11.89 7.42 21.53
C THR A 507 10.40 7.54 21.23
N THR A 508 9.56 7.19 22.21
CA THR A 508 8.11 7.41 22.20
C THR A 508 7.71 8.28 23.39
N PRO A 509 6.69 9.16 23.26
CA PRO A 509 6.20 9.93 24.38
C PRO A 509 5.44 9.04 25.38
N ILE A 510 5.67 9.28 26.66
CA ILE A 510 4.98 8.62 27.76
C ILE A 510 3.81 9.52 28.19
N VAL A 511 2.58 9.05 28.00
CA VAL A 511 1.38 9.81 28.37
C VAL A 511 0.79 9.24 29.67
N THR A 512 0.74 10.07 30.71
CA THR A 512 0.09 9.76 31.98
C THR A 512 -1.37 10.19 31.95
N THR A 513 -2.28 9.21 31.99
CA THR A 513 -3.72 9.49 32.05
C THR A 513 -4.16 9.81 33.48
N ARG A 514 -5.26 10.59 33.65
CA ARG A 514 -5.82 11.02 34.96
C ARG A 514 -6.11 9.89 35.96
N ARG A 515 -6.08 8.61 35.54
CA ARG A 515 -6.25 7.41 36.38
C ARG A 515 -4.92 6.74 36.77
N SER A 516 -3.79 7.44 36.64
CA SER A 516 -2.45 6.92 36.94
C SER A 516 -2.07 5.64 36.20
N THR A 517 -2.67 5.38 35.03
CA THR A 517 -2.24 4.33 34.10
C THR A 517 -1.28 4.97 33.09
N ILE A 518 -0.01 4.53 33.13
CA ILE A 518 1.05 4.94 32.20
C ILE A 518 0.79 4.22 30.87
N HIS A 519 0.50 4.96 29.81
CA HIS A 519 0.38 4.42 28.46
C HIS A 519 1.43 5.05 27.55
N GLN A 520 2.22 4.20 26.87
CA GLN A 520 3.08 4.63 25.78
C GLN A 520 2.21 4.93 24.57
N ASP A 521 2.29 6.17 24.06
CA ASP A 521 1.63 6.51 22.82
C ASP A 521 2.48 6.02 21.66
N ASN A 522 2.17 4.79 21.21
CA ASN A 522 2.86 4.16 20.09
C ASN A 522 2.55 4.81 18.73
N THR A 523 1.70 5.84 18.69
CA THR A 523 1.34 6.54 17.44
C THR A 523 2.37 7.60 17.04
N LEU A 524 3.19 8.07 17.98
CA LEU A 524 4.21 9.10 17.73
C LEU A 524 5.58 8.57 18.13
N ARG A 525 6.56 8.69 17.22
CA ARG A 525 7.94 8.32 17.46
C ARG A 525 8.84 9.50 17.07
N TYR A 526 9.91 9.68 17.81
CA TYR A 526 10.85 10.77 17.58
C TYR A 526 12.28 10.26 17.56
N CYS A 527 13.08 10.88 16.70
CA CYS A 527 14.52 10.77 16.72
C CYS A 527 15.13 11.94 17.49
N PHE A 528 15.82 11.63 18.58
CA PHE A 528 16.65 12.59 19.29
C PHE A 528 18.10 12.43 18.85
N ILE A 529 18.73 13.56 18.53
CA ILE A 529 20.11 13.63 18.06
C ILE A 529 20.90 14.39 19.12
N PHE A 530 21.88 13.73 19.72
CA PHE A 530 22.73 14.27 20.78
C PHE A 530 24.15 14.50 20.28
N GLN A 531 24.76 15.56 20.77
CA GLN A 531 26.20 15.80 20.66
C GLN A 531 26.72 16.27 22.00
N LEU A 532 27.68 15.53 22.55
CA LEU A 532 28.40 15.93 23.76
C LEU A 532 29.64 16.72 23.37
N SER A 533 29.76 17.97 23.83
CA SER A 533 30.97 18.77 23.61
C SER A 533 31.61 19.17 24.94
N ASN A 534 32.89 18.86 25.10
CA ASN A 534 33.69 19.37 26.21
C ASN A 534 34.24 20.74 25.77
N GLN A 535 33.81 21.84 26.39
CA GLN A 535 34.46 23.14 26.16
C GLN A 535 35.75 23.22 27.00
N PRO A 536 36.90 23.55 26.39
CA PRO A 536 38.04 24.04 27.16
C PRO A 536 37.69 25.43 27.69
N GLN A 537 37.72 25.60 29.01
CA GLN A 537 37.57 26.91 29.65
C GLN A 537 38.99 27.46 29.90
N GLU A 538 39.30 28.61 29.29
CA GLU A 538 40.49 29.37 29.67
C GLU A 538 40.19 30.07 31.00
N ASP A 539 40.51 29.41 32.10
CA ASP A 539 40.48 30.05 33.42
C ASP A 539 41.81 30.78 33.63
N VAL A 540 41.74 32.09 33.90
CA VAL A 540 42.87 32.87 34.44
C VAL A 540 43.03 32.48 35.91
N ILE A 541 43.90 31.53 36.18
CA ILE A 541 44.38 31.27 37.54
C ILE A 541 45.45 32.34 37.84
N GLU A 542 45.31 33.05 38.96
CA GLU A 542 46.40 33.87 39.51
C GLU A 542 47.68 33.02 39.58
N GLY A 543 48.59 33.21 38.62
CA GLY A 543 49.89 32.56 38.58
C GLY A 543 50.14 31.50 37.49
N GLY A 544 49.25 31.24 36.52
CA GLY A 544 49.58 30.40 35.37
C GLY A 544 48.43 30.00 34.44
N LEU A 545 48.72 29.83 33.14
CA LEU A 545 47.81 29.30 32.11
C LEU A 545 47.55 27.80 32.35
N GLY A 546 46.52 27.47 33.12
CA GLY A 546 45.97 26.12 33.23
C GLY A 546 44.64 26.01 32.49
N LYS A 547 44.52 25.09 31.52
CA LYS A 547 43.24 24.79 30.86
C LYS A 547 42.40 23.91 31.79
N SER A 548 41.38 24.48 32.42
CA SER A 548 40.33 23.71 33.11
C SER A 548 39.24 23.35 32.10
N ALA A 549 38.84 22.09 32.01
CA ALA A 549 37.70 21.72 31.17
C ALA A 549 36.41 22.09 31.92
N GLY A 550 35.60 22.99 31.33
CA GLY A 550 34.28 23.30 31.88
C GLY A 550 33.34 22.09 31.85
N PRO A 551 32.20 22.13 32.56
CA PRO A 551 31.23 21.04 32.54
C PRO A 551 30.78 20.73 31.10
N PRO A 552 30.63 19.45 30.72
CA PRO A 552 30.30 19.08 29.34
C PRO A 552 28.92 19.62 28.95
N ILE A 553 28.82 20.13 27.72
CA ILE A 553 27.58 20.64 27.14
C ILE A 553 26.96 19.54 26.28
N LEU A 554 25.72 19.18 26.59
CA LEU A 554 24.88 18.29 25.79
C LEU A 554 24.01 19.14 24.85
N LYS A 555 24.34 19.13 23.57
CA LYS A 555 23.48 19.69 22.53
C LYS A 555 22.50 18.63 22.05
N MET A 556 21.24 18.99 21.86
CA MET A 556 20.23 18.07 21.38
C MET A 556 19.31 18.68 20.33
N SER A 557 18.74 17.81 19.49
CA SER A 557 17.64 18.14 18.58
C SER A 557 16.63 17.01 18.48
N LYS A 558 15.35 17.33 18.26
CA LYS A 558 14.25 16.39 18.03
C LYS A 558 13.70 16.49 16.61
N VAL A 559 13.49 15.35 15.97
CA VAL A 559 12.90 15.22 14.62
C VAL A 559 11.83 14.11 14.62
N GLY A 560 10.76 14.28 13.85
CA GLY A 560 9.67 13.29 13.72
C GLY A 560 9.68 12.48 12.42
N GLU A 561 10.32 12.98 11.36
CA GLU A 561 10.28 12.35 10.02
C GLU A 561 11.30 11.22 9.88
N SER A 562 12.58 11.53 10.04
CA SER A 562 13.69 10.56 10.06
C SER A 562 14.90 11.16 10.78
N CYS A 563 15.89 10.34 11.13
CA CYS A 563 17.14 10.75 11.75
C CYS A 563 18.08 11.42 10.75
N HIS A 564 17.75 12.61 10.27
CA HIS A 564 18.54 13.28 9.24
C HIS A 564 19.91 13.77 9.74
N ARG A 565 20.96 13.58 8.92
CA ARG A 565 22.35 13.98 9.24
C ARG A 565 22.58 15.49 9.12
N TYR A 566 21.78 16.19 8.33
CA TYR A 566 21.89 17.65 8.19
C TYR A 566 21.41 18.41 9.44
N VAL A 567 20.71 17.75 10.36
CA VAL A 567 20.22 18.36 11.59
C VAL A 567 21.37 18.51 12.59
N LYS A 568 21.79 19.75 12.82
CA LYS A 568 22.82 20.08 13.80
C LYS A 568 22.20 20.20 15.20
N PRO A 569 22.62 19.35 16.17
CA PRO A 569 22.12 19.41 17.55
C PRO A 569 22.28 20.80 18.16
N GLY A 570 21.22 21.28 18.84
CA GLY A 570 21.23 22.59 19.51
C GLY A 570 20.96 23.79 18.60
N VAL A 571 20.77 23.59 17.29
CA VAL A 571 20.46 24.67 16.32
C VAL A 571 19.28 24.31 15.40
N GLY A 572 19.23 23.08 14.87
CA GLY A 572 18.22 22.66 13.89
C GLY A 572 17.23 21.62 14.42
N GLY A 573 16.17 21.34 13.66
CA GLY A 573 15.12 20.39 14.02
C GLY A 573 13.87 21.07 14.61
N SER A 574 12.82 20.27 14.88
CA SER A 574 11.55 20.79 15.43
C SER A 574 11.71 21.39 16.83
N TRP A 575 12.76 20.97 17.53
CA TRP A 575 13.13 21.43 18.85
C TRP A 575 14.65 21.23 19.01
N ALA A 576 15.36 22.24 19.49
CA ALA A 576 16.80 22.20 19.68
C ALA A 576 17.20 22.91 20.98
N LEU A 577 18.05 22.28 21.80
CA LEU A 577 18.44 22.79 23.12
C LEU A 577 19.90 22.49 23.43
N ASN A 578 20.49 23.34 24.27
CA ASN A 578 21.84 23.17 24.80
C ASN A 578 21.74 23.10 26.33
N PHE A 579 22.18 21.98 26.91
CA PHE A 579 22.20 21.81 28.35
C PHE A 579 23.62 21.65 28.88
N THR A 580 23.86 22.16 30.08
CA THR A 580 25.09 21.91 30.84
C THR A 580 24.88 20.71 31.75
N SER A 581 25.85 19.80 31.78
CA SER A 581 25.81 18.64 32.69
C SER A 581 25.94 19.06 34.14
N ASN A 582 25.01 18.59 34.97
CA ASN A 582 24.99 18.78 36.43
C ASN A 582 25.51 17.53 37.18
N GLY A 583 26.00 16.51 36.45
CA GLY A 583 26.49 15.25 37.01
C GLY A 583 25.61 14.04 36.71
N ALA A 584 26.07 12.87 37.16
CA ALA A 584 25.35 11.60 37.01
C ALA A 584 24.10 11.56 37.89
N CYS A 585 23.10 10.75 37.51
CA CYS A 585 22.00 10.44 38.41
C CYS A 585 22.59 9.72 39.64
N ASP A 586 22.35 10.24 40.85
CA ASP A 586 22.73 9.52 42.07
C ASP A 586 22.16 8.11 42.00
N GLN A 587 23.05 7.12 42.08
CA GLN A 587 22.67 5.74 42.28
C GLN A 587 22.14 5.61 43.71
N SER A 588 20.86 5.93 43.91
CA SER A 588 20.08 5.16 44.88
C SER A 588 19.84 3.79 44.25
N THR A 589 20.89 2.97 44.23
CA THR A 589 20.74 1.53 44.07
C THR A 589 19.87 1.06 45.23
N SER A 590 18.57 0.97 45.00
CA SER A 590 17.80 -0.18 45.46
C SER A 590 18.10 -1.36 44.54
N ASP A 591 19.36 -1.59 44.23
CA ASP A 591 19.81 -2.95 44.01
C ASP A 591 19.71 -3.55 45.39
N ASN A 592 18.71 -4.42 45.58
CA ASN A 592 18.86 -5.48 46.56
C ASN A 592 20.20 -6.13 46.23
N ALA A 593 21.22 -5.77 47.01
CA ALA A 593 22.34 -6.63 47.24
C ALA A 593 21.72 -7.94 47.72
N SER A 594 21.48 -8.84 46.78
CA SER A 594 21.54 -10.26 47.05
C SER A 594 22.98 -10.46 47.50
N SER A 595 23.19 -10.21 48.79
CA SER A 595 24.28 -10.77 49.53
C SER A 595 24.38 -12.21 49.08
N ILE A 596 25.56 -12.57 48.57
CA ILE A 596 25.96 -13.94 48.40
C ILE A 596 26.04 -14.51 49.82
N LEU A 597 24.89 -14.84 50.39
CA LEU A 597 24.73 -15.74 51.50
C LEU A 597 24.72 -17.12 50.86
N ILE A 598 25.93 -17.65 50.65
CA ILE A 598 26.09 -19.10 50.57
C ILE A 598 25.47 -19.65 51.87
N PRO A 599 24.40 -20.46 51.83
CA PRO A 599 23.88 -21.03 53.04
C PRO A 599 24.93 -21.99 53.57
N ALA A 600 25.52 -21.69 54.72
CA ALA A 600 26.46 -22.55 55.45
C ALA A 600 25.92 -23.98 55.65
N ILE A 601 24.61 -24.18 55.46
CA ILE A 601 23.92 -25.48 55.45
C ILE A 601 24.41 -26.39 54.32
N MET A 602 24.76 -25.88 53.13
CA MET A 602 25.26 -26.74 52.02
C MET A 602 26.70 -27.25 52.26
N LEU A 603 27.54 -26.49 52.98
CA LEU A 603 28.88 -26.95 53.38
C LEU A 603 28.82 -27.98 54.53
N ILE A 604 27.80 -27.90 55.39
CA ILE A 604 27.56 -28.91 56.43
C ILE A 604 27.01 -30.20 55.81
N VAL A 605 26.12 -30.12 54.82
CA VAL A 605 25.59 -31.30 54.12
C VAL A 605 26.68 -32.01 53.29
N LEU A 606 27.58 -31.26 52.65
CA LEU A 606 28.70 -31.84 51.90
C LEU A 606 29.76 -32.48 52.81
N SER A 607 30.00 -31.93 54.01
CA SER A 607 30.95 -32.52 54.98
C SER A 607 30.38 -33.76 55.69
N ILE A 608 29.06 -33.81 55.95
CA ILE A 608 28.39 -35.01 56.45
C ILE A 608 28.32 -36.10 55.36
N ALA A 609 28.08 -35.74 54.10
CA ALA A 609 28.11 -36.71 52.99
C ALA A 609 29.52 -37.29 52.76
N ALA A 610 30.58 -36.47 52.88
CA ALA A 610 31.96 -36.95 52.72
C ALA A 610 32.41 -37.89 53.85
N THR A 611 31.87 -37.74 55.07
CA THR A 611 32.21 -38.60 56.21
C THR A 611 31.46 -39.93 56.22
N VAL A 612 30.30 -40.01 55.56
CA VAL A 612 29.54 -41.25 55.36
C VAL A 612 30.10 -42.09 54.21
N PHE A 613 30.74 -41.48 53.20
CA PHE A 613 31.34 -42.20 52.07
C PHE A 613 32.78 -42.70 52.31
N LEU A 614 33.43 -42.28 53.41
CA LEU A 614 34.80 -42.68 53.79
C LEU A 614 34.83 -43.60 55.03
N ARG A 615 33.72 -44.28 55.34
CA ARG A 615 33.66 -45.33 56.36
C ARG A 615 33.20 -46.65 55.80
#